data_AF-A0A3M8B838-F1
#
_entry.id   AF-A0A3M8B838-F1
#
_cell.length_a   1.000
_cell.length_b   1.000
_cell.length_c   1.000
_cell.angle_alpha   90.00
_cell.angle_beta   90.00
_cell.angle_gamma   90.00
#
_symmetry.space_group_name_H-M   'P 1'
#
loop_
_entity.id
_entity.type
_entity.pdbx_description
1 polymer ?
#
loop_
_entity_poly.entity_id
_entity_poly.type
_entity_poly.pdbx_seq_one_letter_code
_entity_poly.pdbx_strand_id
1 'polypeptide(L)'
;MLRKYEGNDNYGKPKSEYLSKIAGMSREELLEETEQKIWLSAFAANNPRSDYHWQCDACYDEWVKRNDVGGYEKAWKRAANQ
;
A
#
# COMPACT_ATOMS: atom_id res chain seq x y z
N MET A 1 -0.10 -15.58 -8.94
CA MET A 1 0.36 -14.44 -8.12
C MET A 1 -0.17 -14.47 -6.67
N LEU A 2 -0.47 -15.65 -6.08
CA LEU A 2 -1.10 -15.71 -4.74
C LEU A 2 -0.13 -15.67 -3.55
N ARG A 3 1.18 -15.89 -3.76
CA ARG A 3 2.14 -16.10 -2.65
C ARG A 3 2.74 -14.85 -2.01
N LYS A 4 2.57 -13.65 -2.60
CA LYS A 4 3.30 -12.44 -2.17
C LYS A 4 2.84 -11.89 -0.81
N TYR A 5 1.56 -12.04 -0.49
CA TYR A 5 0.92 -11.44 0.70
C TYR A 5 0.22 -12.46 1.60
N GLU A 6 0.73 -13.70 1.63
CA GLU A 6 0.23 -14.71 2.56
C GLU A 6 0.67 -14.40 4.01
N GLY A 7 -0.08 -14.93 4.98
CA GLY A 7 0.21 -14.80 6.41
C GLY A 7 -0.40 -13.57 7.07
N ASN A 8 0.14 -13.22 8.23
CA ASN A 8 -0.38 -12.17 9.10
C ASN A 8 0.52 -10.93 9.09
N ASP A 9 -0.07 -9.77 9.40
CA ASP A 9 0.64 -8.54 9.72
C ASP A 9 1.31 -8.61 11.11
N ASN A 10 2.04 -7.58 11.49
CA ASN A 10 2.74 -7.53 12.79
C ASN A 10 1.80 -7.48 14.00
N TYR A 11 0.49 -7.32 13.78
CA TYR A 11 -0.54 -7.36 14.82
C TYR A 11 -1.30 -8.69 14.85
N GLY A 12 -0.89 -9.67 14.03
CA GLY A 12 -1.50 -11.00 13.95
C GLY A 12 -2.78 -11.05 13.11
N LYS A 13 -3.14 -9.98 12.39
CA LYS A 13 -4.30 -9.98 11.49
C LYS A 13 -3.90 -10.54 10.13
N PRO A 14 -4.77 -11.29 9.44
CA PRO A 14 -4.50 -11.75 8.09
C PRO A 14 -4.24 -10.58 7.13
N LYS A 15 -3.13 -10.63 6.38
CA LYS A 15 -2.81 -9.58 5.38
C LYS A 15 -3.91 -9.41 4.32
N SER A 16 -4.68 -10.48 4.07
CA SER A 16 -5.84 -10.46 3.18
C SER A 16 -6.92 -9.46 3.60
N GLU A 17 -7.02 -9.10 4.88
CA GLU A 17 -7.95 -8.05 5.33
C GLU A 17 -7.57 -6.69 4.74
N TYR A 18 -6.28 -6.35 4.76
CA TYR A 18 -5.80 -5.10 4.16
C TYR A 18 -5.97 -5.10 2.64
N LEU A 19 -5.67 -6.23 1.98
CA LEU A 19 -5.89 -6.37 0.53
C LEU A 19 -7.36 -6.18 0.15
N SER A 20 -8.27 -6.75 0.95
CA SER A 20 -9.72 -6.60 0.73
C SER A 20 -10.17 -5.16 0.96
N LYS A 21 -9.62 -4.50 1.98
CA LYS A 21 -9.85 -3.08 2.26
C LYS A 21 -9.49 -2.21 1.06
N ILE A 22 -8.25 -2.28 0.56
CA ILE A 22 -7.80 -1.43 -0.56
C ILE A 22 -8.49 -1.77 -1.87
N ALA A 23 -8.85 -3.04 -2.10
CA ALA A 23 -9.63 -3.44 -3.27
C ALA A 23 -11.05 -2.84 -3.25
N GLY A 24 -11.63 -2.62 -2.08
CA GLY A 24 -12.94 -2.01 -1.90
C GLY A 24 -12.96 -0.47 -1.91
N MET A 25 -11.80 0.19 -1.87
CA MET A 25 -11.71 1.65 -1.87
C MET A 25 -12.08 2.26 -3.23
N SER A 26 -12.71 3.43 -3.20
CA SER A 26 -12.78 4.33 -4.36
C SER A 26 -11.38 4.73 -4.84
N ARG A 27 -11.32 5.41 -5.99
CA ARG A 27 -10.06 5.88 -6.55
C ARG A 27 -9.40 6.93 -5.64
N GLU A 28 -10.21 7.81 -5.08
CA GLU A 28 -9.78 8.90 -4.19
C GLU A 28 -9.27 8.35 -2.86
N GLU A 29 -10.02 7.44 -2.22
CA GLU A 29 -9.59 6.79 -0.98
C GLU A 29 -8.30 5.98 -1.18
N LEU A 30 -8.18 5.25 -2.29
CA LEU A 30 -6.96 4.51 -2.60
C LEU A 30 -5.78 5.47 -2.82
N LEU A 31 -6.00 6.64 -3.42
CA LEU A 31 -4.96 7.65 -3.62
C LEU A 31 -4.42 8.17 -2.27
N GLU A 32 -5.29 8.49 -1.33
CA GLU A 32 -4.93 8.95 0.01
C GLU A 32 -4.23 7.85 0.83
N GLU A 33 -4.77 6.63 0.82
CA GLU A 33 -4.14 5.48 1.49
C GLU A 33 -2.74 5.21 0.91
N THR A 34 -2.59 5.25 -0.42
CA THR A 34 -1.31 5.03 -1.10
C THR A 34 -0.28 6.09 -0.72
N GLU A 35 -0.68 7.37 -0.74
CA GLU A 35 0.19 8.49 -0.34
C GLU A 35 0.70 8.29 1.08
N GLN A 36 -0.19 7.97 2.01
CA GLN A 36 0.16 7.71 3.40
C GLN A 36 1.11 6.51 3.54
N LYS A 37 0.88 5.41 2.82
CA LYS A 37 1.74 4.22 2.91
C LYS A 37 3.11 4.41 2.28
N ILE A 38 3.22 5.21 1.23
CA ILE A 38 4.52 5.61 0.68
C ILE A 38 5.31 6.38 1.74
N TRP A 39 4.69 7.39 2.36
CA TRP A 39 5.34 8.19 3.40
C TRP A 39 5.74 7.32 4.61
N LEU A 40 4.83 6.49 5.13
CA LEU A 40 5.08 5.62 6.27
C LEU A 40 6.14 4.54 6.00
N SER A 41 6.18 4.00 4.78
CA SER A 41 7.22 3.06 4.35
C SER A 41 8.59 3.74 4.36
N ALA A 42 8.70 4.96 3.83
CA ALA A 42 9.93 5.73 3.85
C ALA A 42 10.34 6.13 5.28
N PHE A 43 9.38 6.59 6.09
CA PHE A 43 9.60 6.93 7.49
C PHE A 43 10.12 5.73 8.30
N ALA A 44 9.62 4.54 8.02
CA ALA A 44 10.03 3.28 8.67
C ALA A 44 11.26 2.62 8.01
N ALA A 45 12.05 3.33 7.20
CA ALA A 45 13.19 2.75 6.46
C ALA A 45 14.25 2.09 7.36
N ASN A 46 14.34 2.45 8.64
CA ASN A 46 15.22 1.82 9.62
C ASN A 46 14.65 0.52 10.23
N ASN A 47 13.41 0.15 9.92
CA ASN A 47 12.75 -1.07 10.39
C ASN A 47 12.27 -1.93 9.19
N PRO A 48 13.10 -2.85 8.69
CA PRO A 48 12.77 -3.65 7.51
C PRO A 48 11.59 -4.62 7.72
N ARG A 49 11.13 -4.82 8.97
CA ARG A 49 9.98 -5.66 9.29
C ARG A 49 8.68 -4.86 9.39
N SER A 50 8.71 -3.54 9.16
CA SER A 50 7.52 -2.71 9.20
C SER A 50 6.48 -3.17 8.17
N ASP A 51 5.22 -3.24 8.58
CA ASP A 51 4.13 -3.61 7.67
C ASP A 51 3.93 -2.58 6.56
N TYR A 52 4.35 -1.34 6.80
CA TYR A 52 4.19 -0.27 5.82
C TYR A 52 4.91 -0.55 4.50
N HIS A 53 5.98 -1.35 4.51
CA HIS A 53 6.67 -1.74 3.28
C HIS A 53 5.78 -2.61 2.38
N TRP A 54 5.25 -3.72 2.91
CA TRP A 54 4.41 -4.59 2.10
C TRP A 54 3.04 -3.96 1.81
N GLN A 55 2.52 -3.10 2.69
CA GLN A 55 1.30 -2.35 2.43
C GLN A 55 1.48 -1.33 1.29
N CYS A 56 2.63 -0.66 1.22
CA CYS A 56 2.99 0.20 0.09
C CYS A 56 3.04 -0.59 -1.22
N ASP A 57 3.68 -1.77 -1.21
CA ASP A 57 3.68 -2.67 -2.37
C ASP A 57 2.26 -3.10 -2.76
N ALA A 58 1.40 -3.39 -1.77
CA ALA A 58 0.03 -3.81 -2.00
C ALA A 58 -0.81 -2.70 -2.65
N CYS A 59 -0.61 -1.45 -2.26
CA CYS A 59 -1.22 -0.31 -2.94
C CYS A 59 -0.78 -0.22 -4.40
N TYR A 60 0.52 -0.39 -4.70
CA TYR A 60 1.01 -0.42 -6.08
C TYR A 60 0.36 -1.54 -6.90
N ASP A 61 0.32 -2.76 -6.36
CA ASP A 61 -0.27 -3.91 -7.03
C ASP A 61 -1.79 -3.70 -7.29
N GLU A 62 -2.52 -3.04 -6.40
CA GLU A 62 -3.93 -2.69 -6.62
C GLU A 62 -4.10 -1.63 -7.73
N TRP A 63 -3.22 -0.63 -7.83
CA TRP A 63 -3.23 0.32 -8.96
C TRP A 63 -2.92 -0.36 -10.30
N VAL A 64 -1.96 -1.29 -10.32
CA VAL A 64 -1.65 -2.10 -11.50
C VAL A 64 -2.87 -2.94 -11.91
N LYS A 65 -3.52 -3.60 -10.94
CA LYS A 65 -4.72 -4.41 -11.17
C LYS A 65 -5.90 -3.57 -11.71
N ARG A 66 -6.03 -2.31 -11.29
CA ARG A 66 -7.01 -1.34 -11.81
C ARG A 66 -6.64 -0.74 -13.18
N ASN A 67 -5.46 -1.08 -13.71
CA ASN A 67 -4.90 -0.50 -14.92
C ASN A 67 -4.76 1.04 -14.85
N ASP A 68 -4.45 1.58 -13.66
CA ASP A 68 -4.27 3.02 -13.40
C ASP A 68 -3.00 3.27 -12.56
N VAL A 69 -1.85 2.87 -13.09
CA VAL A 69 -0.55 3.11 -12.43
C VAL A 69 -0.26 4.61 -12.24
N GLY A 70 -0.90 5.48 -13.05
CA GLY A 70 -0.83 6.93 -12.87
C GLY A 70 -1.39 7.42 -11.53
N GLY A 71 -2.34 6.68 -10.93
CA GLY A 71 -2.79 6.89 -9.56
C GLY A 71 -1.66 6.76 -8.54
N TYR A 72 -0.86 5.69 -8.63
CA TYR A 72 0.30 5.49 -7.76
C TYR A 72 1.36 6.58 -7.95
N GLU A 73 1.68 6.93 -9.21
CA GLU A 73 2.65 7.99 -9.50
C GLU A 73 2.21 9.34 -8.90
N LYS A 74 0.91 9.65 -8.97
CA LYS A 74 0.33 10.84 -8.35
C LYS A 74 0.48 10.80 -6.82
N ALA A 75 0.20 9.68 -6.16
CA ALA A 75 0.38 9.52 -4.73
C ALA A 75 1.85 9.68 -4.31
N TRP A 76 2.78 9.08 -5.06
CA TRP A 76 4.22 9.22 -4.82
C TRP A 76 4.68 10.68 -4.89
N LYS A 77 4.24 11.43 -5.92
CA LYS A 77 4.54 12.86 -6.04
C LYS A 77 4.00 13.68 -4.87
N ARG A 78 2.84 13.32 -4.32
CA ARG A 78 2.29 14.00 -3.13
C ARG A 78 3.11 13.69 -1.89
N ALA A 79 3.40 12.42 -1.63
CA ALA A 79 4.18 11.98 -0.47
C ALA A 79 5.59 12.60 -0.44
N ALA A 80 6.22 12.80 -1.61
CA ALA A 80 7.53 13.42 -1.71
C ALA A 80 7.56 14.93 -1.40
N ASN A 81 6.40 15.58 -1.33
CA ASN A 81 6.25 17.01 -1.05
C ASN A 81 5.69 17.32 0.35
N GLN A 82 5.63 16.32 1.24
CA GLN A 82 5.30 16.49 2.66
C GLN A 82 6.56 16.79 3.47
#